data_AF-A0A098VT10-F1
#
_entry.id   AF-A0A098VT10-F1
#
_cell.length_a   1.000
_cell.length_b   1.000
_cell.length_c   1.000
_cell.angle_alpha   90.00
_cell.angle_beta   90.00
_cell.angle_gamma   90.00
#
_symmetry.space_group_name_H-M   'P 1'
#
loop_
_entity.id
_entity.type
_entity.pdbx_description
1 polymer ?
#
loop_
_entity_poly.entity_id
_entity_poly.type
_entity_poly.pdbx_seq_one_letter_code
_entity_poly.pdbx_strand_id
1 'polypeptide(L)'
;MSISVPVRMVGTIDQGTSSTRFILFDRDTLQVVHRQRSSVSLKSRAPQQGWAEFCPRQIISSVMDAMETACAHLAPENTLAFALAIGIVNQRESVLAWDRGSGEPLTPAILWYDNRTADLVSKFREKELGATTTVQSLTGLPVSTYFSAVKIKWLLENEPYASKIRQALETSNLRIGTIDTWILDRITGGKSYFTDITNAARTSLMNIHTGMWDAALFEFFELGPSLLSAMPEIRSNCDPLFGNTAIFKKGSLLDGVPITAMLGDQHASLLGHHCLRPGEAKATFGTGCFLMMNTGAELVFSPGLVTTIAFQLGKNAPVVHAVEGSIAMASRLMSWLQETLHIPPSSDGSMEIDSFLCQVADAGGVSFLSSLTGIYSPVWRSDLKGSIHGLTLETKPEHICRAAVESIAFQTKMIIDEMTHCSVSGATSAGLSVDGGLSLSNVLCQIEADVLSRPIFRPAEQELSALGGAVAALIGANSDTMDHMLNKLHGCDAMKNADSFSPNTAQRNLDAFERWKTLLERELFQHH
;
A
#
# COMPACT_ATOMS: atom_id res chain seq x y z
N MET A 1 -31.58 -21.04 10.96
CA MET A 1 -31.45 -21.37 9.52
C MET A 1 -31.33 -20.06 8.76
N SER A 2 -30.10 -19.60 8.47
CA SER A 2 -29.89 -18.44 7.61
C SER A 2 -29.90 -18.92 6.16
N ILE A 3 -30.90 -18.50 5.40
CA ILE A 3 -30.93 -18.72 3.95
C ILE A 3 -29.86 -17.80 3.39
N SER A 4 -28.69 -18.34 3.01
CA SER A 4 -27.65 -17.59 2.31
C SER A 4 -28.19 -17.25 0.93
N VAL A 5 -28.62 -16.00 0.74
CA VAL A 5 -28.87 -15.49 -0.62
C VAL A 5 -27.51 -15.50 -1.33
N PRO A 6 -27.37 -16.16 -2.49
CA PRO A 6 -26.09 -16.21 -3.18
C PRO A 6 -25.68 -14.79 -3.56
N VAL A 7 -24.51 -14.36 -3.08
CA VAL A 7 -23.84 -13.11 -3.47
C VAL A 7 -23.79 -13.08 -5.00
N ARG A 8 -24.15 -11.96 -5.64
CA ARG A 8 -24.05 -11.82 -7.10
C ARG A 8 -23.04 -10.76 -7.52
N MET A 9 -22.77 -9.81 -6.64
CA MET A 9 -21.72 -8.80 -6.82
C MET A 9 -20.90 -8.68 -5.55
N VAL A 10 -19.67 -8.25 -5.69
CA VAL A 10 -18.80 -7.89 -4.57
C VAL A 10 -18.30 -6.47 -4.77
N GLY A 11 -18.30 -5.70 -3.69
CA GLY A 11 -17.86 -4.32 -3.68
C GLY A 11 -16.54 -4.19 -2.94
N THR A 12 -15.68 -3.30 -3.40
CA THR A 12 -14.45 -2.96 -2.69
C THR A 12 -14.34 -1.47 -2.51
N ILE A 13 -14.21 -1.05 -1.25
CA ILE A 13 -13.80 0.30 -0.90
C ILE A 13 -12.28 0.34 -1.04
N ASP A 14 -11.76 1.15 -1.95
CA ASP A 14 -10.34 1.43 -2.09
C ASP A 14 -10.07 2.87 -1.62
N GLN A 15 -9.64 3.01 -0.37
CA GLN A 15 -9.29 4.29 0.25
C GLN A 15 -7.79 4.54 0.10
N GLY A 16 -7.39 5.11 -1.04
CA GLY A 16 -6.00 5.48 -1.31
C GLY A 16 -5.62 6.87 -0.77
N THR A 17 -4.35 7.23 -0.95
CA THR A 17 -3.81 8.54 -0.55
C THR A 17 -4.25 9.69 -1.47
N SER A 18 -4.71 9.44 -2.69
CA SER A 18 -5.09 10.50 -3.65
C SER A 18 -6.58 10.51 -3.99
N SER A 19 -7.29 9.43 -3.69
CA SER A 19 -8.71 9.28 -3.97
C SER A 19 -9.30 8.10 -3.21
N THR A 20 -10.60 8.17 -2.98
CA THR A 20 -11.40 7.02 -2.59
C THR A 20 -12.18 6.52 -3.80
N ARG A 21 -12.21 5.21 -3.99
CA ARG A 21 -13.00 4.54 -5.01
C ARG A 21 -13.89 3.48 -4.38
N PHE A 22 -15.00 3.19 -5.05
CA PHE A 22 -15.78 1.99 -4.81
C PHE A 22 -15.96 1.27 -6.14
N ILE A 23 -15.53 0.01 -6.17
CA ILE A 23 -15.50 -0.79 -7.39
C ILE A 23 -16.38 -2.01 -7.16
N LEU A 24 -17.28 -2.25 -8.11
CA LEU A 24 -18.20 -3.38 -8.12
C LEU A 24 -17.69 -4.40 -9.12
N PHE A 25 -17.56 -5.65 -8.66
CA PHE A 25 -17.18 -6.78 -9.49
C PHE A 25 -18.32 -7.78 -9.56
N ASP A 26 -18.43 -8.43 -10.70
CA ASP A 26 -19.25 -9.63 -10.85
C ASP A 26 -18.63 -10.75 -10.01
N ARG A 27 -19.44 -11.44 -9.19
CA ARG A 27 -18.91 -12.52 -8.32
C ARG A 27 -18.28 -13.64 -9.14
N ASP A 28 -18.88 -13.96 -10.27
CA ASP A 28 -18.55 -15.16 -11.01
C ASP A 28 -17.38 -14.96 -11.98
N THR A 29 -17.30 -13.80 -12.62
CA THR A 29 -16.21 -13.50 -13.56
C THR A 29 -15.09 -12.68 -12.95
N LEU A 30 -15.32 -12.06 -11.78
CA LEU A 30 -14.45 -11.03 -11.19
C LEU A 30 -14.16 -9.86 -12.14
N GLN A 31 -14.95 -9.70 -13.20
CA GLN A 31 -14.86 -8.53 -14.07
C GLN A 31 -15.50 -7.34 -13.40
N VAL A 32 -14.93 -6.16 -13.65
CA VAL A 32 -15.49 -4.93 -13.13
C VAL A 32 -16.80 -4.60 -13.82
N VAL A 33 -17.86 -4.50 -13.01
CA VAL A 33 -19.21 -4.06 -13.41
C VAL A 33 -19.28 -2.54 -13.43
N HIS A 34 -18.73 -1.89 -12.40
CA HIS A 34 -18.72 -0.43 -12.30
C HIS A 34 -17.55 0.06 -11.47
N ARG A 35 -16.97 1.20 -11.86
CA ARG A 35 -15.93 1.91 -11.09
C ARG A 35 -16.45 3.28 -10.75
N GLN A 36 -16.47 3.61 -9.46
CA GLN A 36 -16.82 4.94 -9.01
C GLN A 36 -15.68 5.55 -8.22
N ARG A 37 -15.13 6.66 -8.73
CA ARG A 37 -14.28 7.56 -7.95
C ARG A 37 -15.16 8.55 -7.20
N SER A 38 -14.85 8.78 -5.94
CA SER A 38 -15.50 9.82 -5.13
C SER A 38 -15.34 11.20 -5.76
N SER A 39 -16.43 11.96 -5.80
CA SER A 39 -16.47 13.39 -6.11
C SER A 39 -15.90 14.25 -4.98
N VAL A 40 -15.95 13.73 -3.74
CA VAL A 40 -15.34 14.38 -2.57
C VAL A 40 -13.81 14.35 -2.72
N SER A 41 -13.22 15.54 -2.82
CA SER A 41 -11.77 15.69 -2.94
C SER A 41 -11.06 15.43 -1.61
N LEU A 42 -10.15 14.46 -1.60
CA LEU A 42 -9.20 14.24 -0.51
C LEU A 42 -7.96 15.11 -0.76
N LYS A 43 -7.84 16.20 0.00
CA LYS A 43 -6.66 17.08 -0.06
C LYS A 43 -5.83 16.91 1.19
N SER A 44 -4.57 16.51 1.00
CA SER A 44 -3.60 16.47 2.09
C SER A 44 -3.37 17.89 2.57
N ARG A 45 -3.45 18.09 3.87
CA ARG A 45 -3.05 19.34 4.52
C ARG A 45 -1.58 19.20 4.90
N ALA A 46 -0.82 20.26 4.67
CA ALA A 46 0.56 20.37 5.12
C ALA A 46 0.68 21.59 6.04
N PRO A 47 0.29 21.47 7.33
CA PRO A 47 0.36 22.60 8.27
C PRO A 47 1.78 23.15 8.44
N GLN A 48 2.78 22.28 8.29
CA GLN A 48 4.20 22.59 8.29
C GLN A 48 4.90 21.80 7.19
N GLN A 49 6.12 22.22 6.83
CA GLN A 49 6.94 21.50 5.87
C GLN A 49 7.19 20.06 6.35
N GLY A 50 6.96 19.09 5.47
CA GLY A 50 7.10 17.66 5.80
C GLY A 50 5.91 17.05 6.57
N TRP A 51 4.90 17.83 6.94
CA TRP A 51 3.68 17.32 7.55
C TRP A 51 2.64 17.01 6.49
N ALA A 52 1.89 15.94 6.71
CA ALA A 52 0.84 15.45 5.83
C ALA A 52 -0.31 14.85 6.66
N GLU A 53 -1.49 15.45 6.57
CA GLU A 53 -2.65 14.98 7.30
C GLU A 53 -3.97 15.15 6.54
N PHE A 54 -4.94 14.27 6.82
CA PHE A 54 -6.31 14.39 6.34
C PHE A 54 -7.28 14.80 7.43
N CYS A 55 -8.36 15.45 7.01
CA CYS A 55 -9.57 15.54 7.81
C CYS A 55 -10.28 14.18 7.82
N PRO A 56 -10.44 13.52 8.98
CA PRO A 56 -11.05 12.19 9.03
C PRO A 56 -12.48 12.12 8.51
N ARG A 57 -13.25 13.22 8.66
CA ARG A 57 -14.61 13.30 8.12
C ARG A 57 -14.62 13.26 6.60
N GLN A 58 -13.65 13.89 5.95
CA GLN A 58 -13.56 13.87 4.48
C GLN A 58 -13.29 12.46 3.95
N ILE A 59 -12.53 11.65 4.70
CA ILE A 59 -12.33 10.23 4.37
C ILE A 59 -13.68 9.50 4.32
N ILE A 60 -14.49 9.59 5.38
CA ILE A 60 -15.79 8.92 5.43
C ILE A 60 -16.76 9.49 4.40
N SER A 61 -16.83 10.82 4.24
CA SER A 61 -17.66 11.44 3.20
C SER A 61 -17.30 10.94 1.80
N SER A 62 -16.00 10.75 1.51
CA SER A 62 -15.56 10.20 0.22
C SER A 62 -15.91 8.72 0.04
N VAL A 63 -15.87 7.93 1.11
CA VAL A 63 -16.30 6.52 1.09
C VAL A 63 -17.80 6.43 0.80
N MET A 64 -18.61 7.20 1.54
CA MET A 64 -20.06 7.23 1.34
C MET A 64 -20.43 7.67 -0.06
N ASP A 65 -19.84 8.77 -0.56
CA ASP A 65 -20.09 9.31 -1.90
C ASP A 65 -19.76 8.29 -3.00
N ALA A 66 -18.60 7.62 -2.91
CA ALA A 66 -18.22 6.60 -3.88
C ALA A 66 -19.18 5.40 -3.88
N MET A 67 -19.57 4.92 -2.69
CA MET A 67 -20.48 3.78 -2.56
C MET A 67 -21.89 4.10 -3.05
N GLU A 68 -22.47 5.22 -2.60
CA GLU A 68 -23.82 5.63 -2.98
C GLU A 68 -23.92 5.92 -4.48
N THR A 69 -22.93 6.62 -5.05
CA THR A 69 -22.92 6.94 -6.48
C THR A 69 -22.72 5.70 -7.35
N ALA A 70 -21.90 4.74 -6.92
CA ALA A 70 -21.76 3.46 -7.61
C ALA A 70 -23.06 2.66 -7.62
N CYS A 71 -23.71 2.55 -6.45
CA CYS A 71 -24.97 1.81 -6.33
C CYS A 71 -26.12 2.50 -7.07
N ALA A 72 -26.13 3.83 -7.16
CA ALA A 72 -27.12 4.58 -7.93
C ALA A 72 -27.02 4.36 -9.45
N HIS A 73 -25.85 3.97 -9.96
CA HIS A 73 -25.68 3.59 -11.38
C HIS A 73 -26.29 2.23 -11.72
N LEU A 74 -26.57 1.38 -10.72
CA LEU A 74 -27.19 0.08 -10.94
C LEU A 74 -28.71 0.25 -11.13
N ALA A 75 -29.23 -0.22 -12.26
CA ALA A 75 -30.64 -0.05 -12.63
C ALA A 75 -31.61 -0.71 -11.62
N PRO A 76 -32.83 -0.16 -11.43
CA PRO A 76 -33.82 -0.70 -10.49
C PRO A 76 -34.20 -2.16 -10.74
N GLU A 77 -34.12 -2.63 -11.99
CA GLU A 77 -34.45 -4.01 -12.38
C GLU A 77 -33.43 -5.05 -11.86
N ASN A 78 -32.22 -4.63 -11.47
CA ASN A 78 -31.20 -5.48 -10.87
C ASN A 78 -31.29 -5.57 -9.34
N THR A 79 -32.24 -4.87 -8.71
CA THR A 79 -32.39 -4.78 -7.24
C THR A 79 -32.80 -6.10 -6.59
N LEU A 80 -33.63 -6.91 -7.27
CA LEU A 80 -34.16 -8.18 -6.74
C LEU A 80 -33.10 -9.30 -6.63
N ALA A 81 -31.89 -9.05 -7.12
CA ALA A 81 -30.79 -10.00 -7.21
C ALA A 81 -29.50 -9.53 -6.50
N PHE A 82 -29.56 -8.38 -5.80
CA PHE A 82 -28.39 -7.71 -5.23
C PHE A 82 -28.04 -8.29 -3.85
N ALA A 83 -27.18 -9.30 -3.82
CA ALA A 83 -26.45 -9.67 -2.62
C ALA A 83 -25.00 -9.22 -2.80
N LEU A 84 -24.59 -8.26 -1.95
CA LEU A 84 -23.29 -7.60 -1.95
C LEU A 84 -22.50 -8.05 -0.72
N ALA A 85 -21.22 -8.35 -0.89
CA ALA A 85 -20.24 -8.37 0.19
C ALA A 85 -19.26 -7.22 -0.04
N ILE A 86 -18.75 -6.62 1.04
CA ILE A 86 -17.80 -5.51 0.95
C ILE A 86 -16.43 -5.93 1.49
N GLY A 87 -15.39 -5.65 0.70
CA GLY A 87 -14.00 -5.59 1.15
C GLY A 87 -13.56 -4.15 1.39
N ILE A 88 -12.79 -3.90 2.44
CA ILE A 88 -12.12 -2.61 2.69
C ILE A 88 -10.65 -2.76 2.34
N VAL A 89 -10.16 -1.87 1.50
CA VAL A 89 -8.76 -1.71 1.13
C VAL A 89 -8.37 -0.26 1.40
N ASN A 90 -7.21 -0.05 2.02
CA ASN A 90 -6.83 1.28 2.48
C ASN A 90 -5.33 1.53 2.39
N GLN A 91 -4.97 2.81 2.27
CA GLN A 91 -3.61 3.26 2.56
C GLN A 91 -3.23 2.83 3.98
N ARG A 92 -2.04 2.25 4.10
CA ARG A 92 -1.52 1.69 5.34
C ARG A 92 -0.89 2.78 6.21
N GLU A 93 -0.49 2.39 7.42
CA GLU A 93 0.20 3.16 8.47
C GLU A 93 -0.49 4.43 9.01
N SER A 94 -1.32 5.10 8.19
CA SER A 94 -1.98 6.36 8.52
C SER A 94 -2.94 6.13 9.69
N VAL A 95 -2.84 6.98 10.72
CA VAL A 95 -3.47 6.72 12.03
C VAL A 95 -4.20 7.96 12.55
N LEU A 96 -5.29 7.71 13.27
CA LEU A 96 -6.10 8.74 13.93
C LEU A 96 -6.75 8.20 15.21
N ALA A 97 -7.18 9.12 16.07
CA ALA A 97 -8.01 8.81 17.23
C ALA A 97 -9.38 9.51 17.15
N TRP A 98 -10.40 8.85 17.69
CA TRP A 98 -11.77 9.31 17.75
C TRP A 98 -12.47 8.85 19.03
N ASP A 99 -13.55 9.52 19.38
CA ASP A 99 -14.39 9.16 20.51
C ASP A 99 -15.38 8.06 20.12
N ARG A 100 -15.51 7.01 20.93
CA ARG A 100 -16.38 5.84 20.69
C ARG A 100 -17.86 6.21 20.68
N GLY A 101 -18.29 7.06 21.61
CA GLY A 101 -19.71 7.33 21.84
C GLY A 101 -20.30 8.25 20.78
N SER A 102 -19.63 9.39 20.55
CA SER A 102 -20.01 10.38 19.54
C SER A 102 -19.51 10.01 18.14
N GLY A 103 -18.40 9.25 18.08
CA GLY A 103 -17.74 8.95 16.82
C GLY A 103 -17.01 10.15 16.20
N GLU A 104 -16.83 11.21 16.98
CA GLU A 104 -16.18 12.45 16.57
C GLU A 104 -14.66 12.26 16.53
N PRO A 105 -13.97 12.68 15.45
CA PRO A 105 -12.51 12.65 15.41
C PRO A 105 -11.90 13.55 16.48
N LEU A 106 -10.98 13.00 17.27
CA LEU A 106 -10.21 13.75 18.27
C LEU A 106 -8.97 14.38 17.64
N THR A 107 -8.45 13.76 16.58
CA THR A 107 -7.23 14.14 15.87
C THR A 107 -7.48 14.22 14.36
N PRO A 108 -6.60 14.88 13.58
CA PRO A 108 -6.50 14.58 12.16
C PRO A 108 -5.99 13.15 11.94
N ALA A 109 -6.09 12.65 10.70
CA ALA A 109 -5.41 11.43 10.29
C ALA A 109 -4.00 11.78 9.82
N ILE A 110 -2.98 11.39 10.58
CA ILE A 110 -1.58 11.60 10.21
C ILE A 110 -1.21 10.56 9.15
N LEU A 111 -0.79 11.02 7.98
CA LEU A 111 -0.56 10.17 6.81
C LEU A 111 0.78 9.44 6.88
N TRP A 112 0.87 8.34 6.13
CA TRP A 112 2.03 7.45 6.16
C TRP A 112 3.36 8.13 5.82
N TYR A 113 3.35 9.05 4.85
CA TYR A 113 4.53 9.82 4.42
C TYR A 113 4.79 11.10 5.24
N ASP A 114 4.05 11.31 6.33
CA ASP A 114 4.28 12.43 7.25
C ASP A 114 5.63 12.26 7.99
N ASN A 115 6.44 13.32 8.01
CA ASN A 115 7.78 13.32 8.59
C ASN A 115 7.88 14.06 9.94
N ARG A 116 6.76 14.44 10.57
CA ARG A 116 6.74 15.19 11.84
C ARG A 116 7.36 14.44 13.02
N THR A 117 7.53 13.13 12.87
CA THR A 117 8.02 12.22 13.91
C THR A 117 9.52 11.93 13.81
N ALA A 118 10.26 12.67 12.97
CA ALA A 118 11.70 12.46 12.75
C ALA A 118 12.51 12.49 14.05
N ASP A 119 12.25 13.44 14.95
CA ASP A 119 12.97 13.55 16.23
C ASP A 119 12.65 12.37 17.16
N LEU A 120 11.38 11.91 17.18
CA LEU A 120 10.98 10.72 17.92
C LEU A 120 11.68 9.46 17.38
N VAL A 121 11.81 9.35 16.06
CA VAL A 121 12.52 8.23 15.41
C VAL A 121 13.99 8.23 15.79
N SER A 122 14.67 9.38 15.79
CA SER A 122 16.06 9.50 16.26
C SER A 122 16.19 9.03 17.71
N LYS A 123 15.32 9.53 18.61
CA LYS A 123 15.27 9.11 20.02
C LYS A 123 15.09 7.60 20.17
N PHE A 124 14.17 6.99 19.43
CA PHE A 124 13.90 5.55 19.55
C PHE A 124 14.98 4.68 18.92
N ARG A 125 15.62 5.13 17.83
CA ARG A 125 16.80 4.45 17.28
C ARG A 125 17.97 4.47 18.26
N GLU A 126 18.22 5.60 18.92
CA GLU A 126 19.23 5.67 19.98
C GLU A 126 18.91 4.74 21.15
N LYS A 127 17.64 4.66 21.57
CA LYS A 127 17.18 3.73 22.61
C LYS A 127 17.38 2.26 22.23
N GLU A 128 17.32 1.94 20.94
CA GLU A 128 17.53 0.59 20.41
C GLU A 128 19.02 0.20 20.33
N LEU A 129 19.95 1.17 20.37
CA LEU A 129 21.39 0.89 20.34
C LEU A 129 21.80 0.05 21.56
N GLY A 130 22.24 -1.19 21.31
CA GLY A 130 22.64 -2.13 22.36
C GLY A 130 21.51 -2.95 22.96
N ALA A 131 20.28 -2.83 22.44
CA ALA A 131 19.18 -3.72 22.81
C ALA A 131 19.41 -5.14 22.28
N THR A 132 19.15 -6.16 23.11
CA THR A 132 19.25 -7.58 22.71
C THR A 132 18.10 -8.00 21.77
N THR A 133 16.96 -7.32 21.84
CA THR A 133 15.79 -7.51 20.99
C THR A 133 15.44 -6.17 20.35
N THR A 134 15.44 -6.11 19.02
CA THR A 134 15.10 -4.90 18.26
C THR A 134 13.62 -4.90 17.91
N VAL A 135 13.06 -3.71 17.67
CA VAL A 135 11.73 -3.52 17.07
C VAL A 135 11.62 -4.34 15.79
N GLN A 136 12.65 -4.35 14.95
CA GLN A 136 12.63 -5.13 13.70
C GLN A 136 12.52 -6.64 13.97
N SER A 137 13.19 -7.18 14.99
CA SER A 137 13.09 -8.61 15.31
C SER A 137 11.69 -9.04 15.78
N LEU A 138 10.93 -8.12 16.40
CA LEU A 138 9.57 -8.37 16.88
C LEU A 138 8.49 -8.08 15.83
N THR A 139 8.71 -7.07 14.98
CA THR A 139 7.68 -6.52 14.11
C THR A 139 7.93 -6.76 12.63
N GLY A 140 9.18 -7.06 12.24
CA GLY A 140 9.64 -7.02 10.86
C GLY A 140 9.96 -5.61 10.33
N LEU A 141 9.74 -4.57 11.12
CA LEU A 141 9.82 -3.17 10.71
C LEU A 141 11.00 -2.43 11.36
N PRO A 142 11.74 -1.58 10.63
CA PRO A 142 12.68 -0.66 11.26
C PRO A 142 11.94 0.45 12.03
N VAL A 143 12.62 1.10 12.99
CA VAL A 143 12.12 2.35 13.58
C VAL A 143 12.18 3.45 12.51
N SER A 144 11.02 3.93 12.07
CA SER A 144 10.87 4.85 10.94
C SER A 144 9.67 5.78 11.14
N THR A 145 9.71 6.96 10.51
CA THR A 145 8.58 7.91 10.51
C THR A 145 7.37 7.32 9.80
N TYR A 146 7.58 6.27 8.99
CA TYR A 146 6.56 5.62 8.18
C TYR A 146 5.46 4.94 9.01
N PHE A 147 5.80 4.25 10.11
CA PHE A 147 4.86 3.38 10.83
C PHE A 147 4.06 4.10 11.92
N SER A 148 2.96 3.49 12.36
CA SER A 148 1.95 4.16 13.20
C SER A 148 2.41 4.47 14.62
N ALA A 149 3.25 3.65 15.25
CA ALA A 149 3.62 3.79 16.67
C ALA A 149 4.17 5.17 17.03
N VAL A 150 5.09 5.70 16.21
CA VAL A 150 5.68 7.03 16.46
C VAL A 150 4.70 8.17 16.22
N LYS A 151 3.72 7.99 15.31
CA LYS A 151 2.63 8.95 15.08
C LYS A 151 1.65 8.97 16.26
N ILE A 152 1.33 7.79 16.79
CA ILE A 152 0.51 7.64 18.00
C ILE A 152 1.20 8.31 19.20
N LYS A 153 2.50 8.05 19.40
CA LYS A 153 3.30 8.71 20.43
C LYS A 153 3.24 10.23 20.30
N TRP A 154 3.43 10.75 19.09
CA TRP A 154 3.34 12.18 18.82
C TRP A 154 1.96 12.76 19.20
N LEU A 155 0.87 12.10 18.81
CA LEU A 155 -0.50 12.53 19.15
C LEU A 155 -0.76 12.57 20.66
N LEU A 156 -0.15 11.66 21.42
CA LEU A 156 -0.27 11.59 22.89
C LEU A 156 0.50 12.70 23.61
N GLU A 157 1.49 13.32 22.97
CA GLU A 157 2.37 14.31 23.57
C GLU A 157 2.09 15.76 23.10
N ASN A 158 1.38 15.93 21.99
CA ASN A 158 1.20 17.24 21.36
C ASN A 158 -0.23 17.77 21.54
N GLU A 159 -0.34 18.99 22.07
CA GLU A 159 -1.63 19.70 22.18
C GLU A 159 -2.09 20.26 20.82
N PRO A 160 -3.41 20.39 20.59
CA PRO A 160 -4.52 20.10 21.50
C PRO A 160 -4.97 18.62 21.50
N TYR A 161 -4.22 17.72 20.86
CA TYR A 161 -4.63 16.32 20.67
C TYR A 161 -4.43 15.49 21.94
N ALA A 162 -3.31 15.69 22.64
CA ALA A 162 -2.96 14.98 23.86
C ALA A 162 -4.05 15.07 24.94
N SER A 163 -4.55 16.28 25.22
CA SER A 163 -5.62 16.48 26.21
C SER A 163 -6.92 15.77 25.84
N LYS A 164 -7.33 15.81 24.56
CA LYS A 164 -8.53 15.11 24.06
C LYS A 164 -8.40 13.60 24.16
N ILE A 165 -7.25 13.05 23.78
CA ILE A 165 -6.99 11.61 23.85
C ILE A 165 -6.97 11.15 25.31
N ARG A 166 -6.34 11.90 26.21
CA ARG A 166 -6.30 11.59 27.65
C ARG A 166 -7.71 11.54 28.24
N GLN A 167 -8.55 12.53 27.95
CA GLN A 167 -9.95 12.55 28.41
C GLN A 167 -10.76 11.35 27.88
N ALA A 168 -10.60 11.00 26.60
CA ALA A 168 -11.29 9.85 26.01
C ALA A 168 -10.79 8.52 26.62
N LEU A 169 -9.50 8.43 26.94
CA LEU A 169 -8.91 7.25 27.57
C LEU A 169 -9.41 7.07 29.01
N GLU A 170 -9.46 8.15 29.80
CA GLU A 170 -10.00 8.15 31.17
C GLU A 170 -11.47 7.74 31.24
N THR A 171 -12.23 8.05 30.19
CA THR A 171 -13.66 7.70 30.08
C THR A 171 -13.92 6.38 29.35
N SER A 172 -12.87 5.61 29.00
CA SER A 172 -12.97 4.35 28.23
C SER A 172 -13.70 4.51 26.88
N ASN A 173 -13.65 5.72 26.31
CA ASN A 173 -14.24 6.07 25.03
C ASN A 173 -13.20 6.24 23.93
N LEU A 174 -11.91 6.13 24.20
CA LEU A 174 -10.89 6.23 23.16
C LEU A 174 -11.03 5.09 22.14
N ARG A 175 -11.08 5.46 20.86
CA ARG A 175 -10.70 4.58 19.75
C ARG A 175 -9.51 5.18 19.02
N ILE A 176 -8.62 4.32 18.58
CA ILE A 176 -7.42 4.67 17.83
C ILE A 176 -7.08 3.55 16.88
N GLY A 177 -6.74 3.87 15.64
CA GLY A 177 -6.48 2.82 14.66
C GLY A 177 -6.07 3.37 13.32
N THR A 178 -5.75 2.45 12.43
CA THR A 178 -5.48 2.73 11.02
C THR A 178 -6.78 3.00 10.26
N ILE A 179 -6.66 3.38 8.99
CA ILE A 179 -7.80 3.85 8.19
C ILE A 179 -8.87 2.78 7.99
N ASP A 180 -8.49 1.51 7.86
CA ASP A 180 -9.38 0.34 7.84
C ASP A 180 -10.30 0.32 9.07
N THR A 181 -9.74 0.48 10.27
CA THR A 181 -10.48 0.49 11.54
C THR A 181 -11.45 1.66 11.59
N TRP A 182 -11.01 2.84 11.13
CA TRP A 182 -11.85 4.04 11.07
C TRP A 182 -13.00 3.89 10.08
N ILE A 183 -12.75 3.41 8.87
CA ILE A 183 -13.79 3.16 7.88
C ILE A 183 -14.79 2.16 8.46
N LEU A 184 -14.32 1.01 8.95
CA LEU A 184 -15.15 -0.04 9.50
C LEU A 184 -16.05 0.48 10.61
N ASP A 185 -15.48 1.16 11.60
CA ASP A 185 -16.23 1.70 12.72
C ASP A 185 -17.32 2.65 12.26
N ARG A 186 -16.99 3.55 11.33
CA ARG A 186 -17.92 4.56 10.85
C ARG A 186 -19.02 3.97 10.01
N ILE A 187 -18.72 3.09 9.05
CA ILE A 187 -19.75 2.52 8.17
C ILE A 187 -20.67 1.53 8.89
N THR A 188 -20.19 0.88 9.95
CA THR A 188 -21.00 0.00 10.83
C THR A 188 -21.76 0.76 11.92
N GLY A 189 -21.68 2.09 11.94
CA GLY A 189 -22.39 2.92 12.93
C GLY A 189 -21.85 2.76 14.36
N GLY A 190 -20.55 2.58 14.51
CA GLY A 190 -19.86 2.47 15.79
C GLY A 190 -19.86 1.07 16.41
N LYS A 191 -20.36 0.05 15.70
CA LYS A 191 -20.57 -1.31 16.23
C LYS A 191 -19.34 -2.20 16.11
N SER A 192 -18.46 -1.96 15.13
CA SER A 192 -17.31 -2.80 14.85
C SER A 192 -16.01 -2.03 15.08
N TYR A 193 -15.11 -2.58 15.89
CA TYR A 193 -13.82 -1.97 16.20
C TYR A 193 -12.72 -3.02 16.06
N PHE A 194 -12.32 -3.25 14.81
CA PHE A 194 -11.37 -4.27 14.40
C PHE A 194 -10.36 -3.68 13.41
N THR A 195 -9.19 -4.29 13.35
CA THR A 195 -8.23 -4.14 12.26
C THR A 195 -7.88 -5.51 11.73
N ASP A 196 -7.48 -5.61 10.46
CA ASP A 196 -6.93 -6.87 9.96
C ASP A 196 -5.44 -6.99 10.25
N ILE A 197 -4.94 -8.23 10.19
CA ILE A 197 -3.55 -8.58 10.49
C ILE A 197 -2.53 -7.87 9.58
N THR A 198 -2.89 -7.53 8.33
CA THR A 198 -1.98 -6.83 7.42
C THR A 198 -1.83 -5.36 7.78
N ASN A 199 -2.92 -4.67 8.17
CA ASN A 199 -2.85 -3.30 8.68
C ASN A 199 -2.18 -3.25 10.07
N ALA A 200 -2.50 -4.19 10.96
CA ALA A 200 -1.87 -4.30 12.27
C ALA A 200 -0.35 -4.49 12.17
N ALA A 201 0.12 -5.29 11.19
CA ALA A 201 1.54 -5.50 10.91
C ALA A 201 2.29 -4.24 10.50
N ARG A 202 1.61 -3.11 10.24
CA ARG A 202 2.22 -1.83 9.83
C ARG A 202 2.30 -0.80 10.95
N THR A 203 1.87 -1.17 12.14
CA THR A 203 1.79 -0.24 13.26
C THR A 203 3.10 -0.11 14.04
N SER A 204 4.04 -1.05 13.89
CA SER A 204 5.15 -1.30 14.83
C SER A 204 4.70 -1.68 16.26
N LEU A 205 3.44 -2.11 16.44
CA LEU A 205 2.88 -2.49 17.74
C LEU A 205 2.40 -3.95 17.80
N MET A 206 2.29 -4.61 16.64
CA MET A 206 1.98 -6.03 16.53
C MET A 206 3.28 -6.84 16.48
N ASN A 207 3.36 -7.90 17.27
CA ASN A 207 4.41 -8.90 17.13
C ASN A 207 4.09 -9.83 15.96
N ILE A 208 4.97 -9.84 14.97
CA ILE A 208 4.77 -10.55 13.71
C ILE A 208 4.77 -12.07 13.88
N HIS A 209 5.41 -12.58 14.94
CA HIS A 209 5.46 -14.02 15.24
C HIS A 209 4.13 -14.51 15.83
N THR A 210 3.42 -13.66 16.58
CA THR A 210 2.19 -14.04 17.28
C THR A 210 0.92 -13.53 16.60
N GLY A 211 1.02 -12.49 15.77
CA GLY A 211 -0.13 -11.80 15.18
C GLY A 211 -0.95 -11.00 16.20
N MET A 212 -0.36 -10.66 17.36
CA MET A 212 -1.02 -9.96 18.46
C MET A 212 -0.30 -8.67 18.83
N TRP A 213 -1.02 -7.75 19.46
CA TRP A 213 -0.41 -6.58 20.10
C TRP A 213 0.59 -7.01 21.17
N ASP A 214 1.76 -6.38 21.21
CA ASP A 214 2.86 -6.80 22.07
C ASP A 214 3.21 -5.72 23.10
N ALA A 215 3.06 -6.07 24.39
CA ALA A 215 3.29 -5.15 25.50
C ALA A 215 4.70 -4.54 25.51
N ALA A 216 5.73 -5.29 25.06
CA ALA A 216 7.10 -4.79 25.01
C ALA A 216 7.25 -3.68 23.97
N LEU A 217 6.49 -3.71 22.87
CA LEU A 217 6.47 -2.65 21.87
C LEU A 217 5.78 -1.38 22.42
N PHE A 218 4.68 -1.53 23.17
CA PHE A 218 4.03 -0.38 23.83
C PHE A 218 4.93 0.27 24.88
N GLU A 219 5.73 -0.53 25.61
CA GLU A 219 6.73 -0.02 26.54
C GLU A 219 7.90 0.67 25.80
N PHE A 220 8.41 0.05 24.74
CA PHE A 220 9.49 0.61 23.93
C PHE A 220 9.14 2.00 23.37
N PHE A 221 7.95 2.13 22.77
CA PHE A 221 7.45 3.39 22.23
C PHE A 221 6.84 4.34 23.28
N GLU A 222 6.91 3.99 24.57
CA GLU A 222 6.43 4.81 25.69
C GLU A 222 4.94 5.22 25.53
N LEU A 223 4.11 4.25 25.16
CA LEU A 223 2.67 4.42 24.89
C LEU A 223 1.78 4.07 26.10
N GLY A 224 2.29 3.24 27.00
CA GLY A 224 1.62 2.85 28.25
C GLY A 224 0.55 1.76 28.10
N PRO A 225 0.26 1.01 29.19
CA PRO A 225 -0.63 -0.17 29.15
C PRO A 225 -2.11 0.16 28.89
N SER A 226 -2.56 1.36 29.26
CA SER A 226 -3.93 1.81 29.00
C SER A 226 -4.20 1.92 27.50
N LEU A 227 -3.20 2.32 26.71
CA LEU A 227 -3.34 2.40 25.26
C LEU A 227 -3.42 1.02 24.61
N LEU A 228 -2.61 0.06 25.07
CA LEU A 228 -2.69 -1.34 24.62
C LEU A 228 -4.12 -1.89 24.75
N SER A 229 -4.79 -1.59 25.86
CA SER A 229 -6.17 -2.00 26.12
C SER A 229 -7.20 -1.27 25.24
N ALA A 230 -6.83 -0.13 24.64
CA ALA A 230 -7.68 0.66 23.76
C ALA A 230 -7.51 0.31 22.27
N MET A 231 -6.55 -0.55 21.91
CA MET A 231 -6.32 -0.95 20.51
C MET A 231 -7.47 -1.80 19.96
N PRO A 232 -7.75 -1.75 18.64
CA PRO A 232 -8.74 -2.62 18.01
C PRO A 232 -8.29 -4.08 18.08
N GLU A 233 -9.24 -5.01 18.15
CA GLU A 233 -8.89 -6.44 18.08
C GLU A 233 -8.43 -6.79 16.65
N ILE A 234 -7.33 -7.54 16.55
CA ILE A 234 -6.74 -7.97 15.28
C ILE A 234 -7.52 -9.19 14.76
N ARG A 235 -7.91 -9.15 13.48
CA ARG A 235 -8.61 -10.23 12.77
C ARG A 235 -7.80 -10.72 11.57
N SER A 236 -8.15 -11.89 11.05
CA SER A 236 -7.69 -12.32 9.73
C SER A 236 -8.26 -11.40 8.64
N ASN A 237 -7.66 -11.39 7.45
CA ASN A 237 -8.12 -10.55 6.34
C ASN A 237 -9.55 -10.88 5.89
N CYS A 238 -9.98 -12.13 6.06
CA CYS A 238 -11.34 -12.58 5.79
C CYS A 238 -12.01 -12.95 7.13
N ASP A 239 -12.97 -12.16 7.60
CA ASP A 239 -13.65 -12.42 8.87
C ASP A 239 -15.10 -11.89 8.84
N PRO A 240 -16.13 -12.74 9.11
CA PRO A 240 -17.52 -12.30 9.15
C PRO A 240 -17.84 -11.37 10.33
N LEU A 241 -16.95 -11.26 11.34
CA LEU A 241 -17.15 -10.40 12.51
C LEU A 241 -16.93 -8.91 12.23
N PHE A 242 -16.44 -8.54 11.04
CA PHE A 242 -16.35 -7.13 10.65
C PHE A 242 -17.74 -6.45 10.64
N GLY A 243 -18.82 -7.21 10.45
CA GLY A 243 -20.19 -6.75 10.66
C GLY A 243 -20.81 -6.15 9.40
N ASN A 244 -21.83 -5.30 9.58
CA ASN A 244 -22.68 -4.86 8.48
C ASN A 244 -22.77 -3.34 8.43
N THR A 245 -22.89 -2.80 7.22
CA THR A 245 -23.14 -1.37 7.03
C THR A 245 -24.44 -0.94 7.74
N ALA A 246 -24.39 0.23 8.39
CA ALA A 246 -25.49 0.72 9.22
C ALA A 246 -25.75 2.23 9.09
N ILE A 247 -24.93 2.96 8.33
CA ILE A 247 -25.06 4.42 8.17
C ILE A 247 -25.81 4.86 6.91
N PHE A 248 -26.13 3.91 6.02
CA PHE A 248 -26.84 4.20 4.78
C PHE A 248 -28.36 4.22 5.00
N LYS A 249 -29.08 4.84 4.07
CA LYS A 249 -30.54 4.93 4.12
C LYS A 249 -31.15 3.53 4.21
N LYS A 250 -32.05 3.32 5.18
CA LYS A 250 -32.79 2.06 5.33
C LYS A 250 -33.50 1.68 4.03
N GLY A 251 -33.34 0.43 3.59
CA GLY A 251 -33.87 -0.10 2.33
C GLY A 251 -33.09 0.29 1.07
N SER A 252 -31.96 0.99 1.20
CA SER A 252 -31.02 1.18 0.07
C SER A 252 -30.23 -0.10 -0.21
N LEU A 253 -29.56 -0.17 -1.37
CA LEU A 253 -28.66 -1.28 -1.72
C LEU A 253 -27.48 -1.47 -0.75
N LEU A 254 -27.20 -0.45 0.07
CA LEU A 254 -26.11 -0.44 1.05
C LEU A 254 -26.61 -0.63 2.49
N ASP A 255 -27.90 -0.90 2.71
CA ASP A 255 -28.45 -1.15 4.04
C ASP A 255 -28.14 -2.57 4.51
N GLY A 256 -27.40 -2.72 5.60
CA GLY A 256 -27.13 -4.03 6.21
C GLY A 256 -26.21 -4.94 5.39
N VAL A 257 -25.42 -4.39 4.47
CA VAL A 257 -24.49 -5.15 3.63
C VAL A 257 -23.32 -5.68 4.48
N PRO A 258 -22.99 -6.97 4.40
CA PRO A 258 -21.89 -7.55 5.17
C PRO A 258 -20.54 -7.04 4.65
N ILE A 259 -19.70 -6.61 5.58
CA ILE A 259 -18.27 -6.37 5.39
C ILE A 259 -17.58 -7.64 5.83
N THR A 260 -16.75 -8.20 4.95
CA THR A 260 -16.22 -9.56 5.12
C THR A 260 -14.73 -9.65 4.89
N ALA A 261 -14.12 -8.56 4.41
CA ALA A 261 -12.68 -8.47 4.29
C ALA A 261 -12.12 -7.08 4.54
N MET A 262 -10.88 -7.06 5.04
CA MET A 262 -10.07 -5.86 5.28
C MET A 262 -8.61 -6.20 4.96
N LEU A 263 -7.94 -5.37 4.16
CA LEU A 263 -6.53 -5.53 3.77
C LEU A 263 -5.87 -4.17 3.57
N GLY A 264 -4.58 -4.07 3.87
CA GLY A 264 -3.76 -2.97 3.39
C GLY A 264 -3.68 -2.95 1.87
N ASP A 265 -3.58 -1.77 1.25
CA ASP A 265 -3.57 -1.59 -0.20
C ASP A 265 -2.53 -2.44 -0.95
N GLN A 266 -1.27 -2.44 -0.50
CA GLN A 266 -0.21 -3.21 -1.14
C GLN A 266 -0.40 -4.72 -0.97
N HIS A 267 -0.99 -5.14 0.14
CA HIS A 267 -1.33 -6.52 0.46
C HIS A 267 -2.49 -7.02 -0.40
N ALA A 268 -3.50 -6.17 -0.58
CA ALA A 268 -4.61 -6.42 -1.48
C ALA A 268 -4.10 -6.49 -2.94
N SER A 269 -3.20 -5.61 -3.35
CA SER A 269 -2.58 -5.67 -4.69
C SER A 269 -1.81 -6.98 -4.90
N LEU A 270 -1.05 -7.46 -3.90
CA LEU A 270 -0.39 -8.78 -3.96
C LEU A 270 -1.38 -9.91 -4.21
N LEU A 271 -2.51 -9.90 -3.48
CA LEU A 271 -3.58 -10.89 -3.68
C LEU A 271 -4.27 -10.74 -5.05
N GLY A 272 -4.52 -9.51 -5.49
CA GLY A 272 -5.12 -9.20 -6.79
C GLY A 272 -4.24 -9.59 -7.97
N HIS A 273 -2.91 -9.55 -7.80
CA HIS A 273 -1.92 -10.05 -8.76
C HIS A 273 -1.76 -11.57 -8.74
N HIS A 274 -2.48 -12.27 -7.87
CA HIS A 274 -2.38 -13.72 -7.71
C HIS A 274 -0.99 -14.20 -7.28
N CYS A 275 -0.25 -13.37 -6.53
CA CYS A 275 1.02 -13.76 -5.94
C CYS A 275 0.80 -14.63 -4.70
N LEU A 276 0.33 -15.85 -4.92
CA LEU A 276 -0.13 -16.80 -3.92
C LEU A 276 0.98 -17.77 -3.46
N ARG A 277 2.05 -17.90 -4.24
CA ARG A 277 3.14 -18.84 -3.99
C ARG A 277 4.42 -18.12 -3.56
N PRO A 278 5.27 -18.77 -2.74
CA PRO A 278 6.56 -18.21 -2.38
C PRO A 278 7.38 -17.82 -3.61
N GLY A 279 7.97 -16.63 -3.57
CA GLY A 279 8.75 -16.05 -4.66
C GLY A 279 7.94 -15.24 -5.66
N GLU A 280 6.61 -15.40 -5.74
CA GLU A 280 5.79 -14.53 -6.58
C GLU A 280 5.75 -13.11 -6.02
N ALA A 281 6.02 -12.14 -6.90
CA ALA A 281 6.19 -10.74 -6.51
C ALA A 281 5.43 -9.80 -7.44
N LYS A 282 5.06 -8.64 -6.89
CA LYS A 282 4.48 -7.53 -7.63
C LYS A 282 5.18 -6.21 -7.34
N ALA A 283 5.02 -5.24 -8.22
CA ALA A 283 5.43 -3.85 -8.02
C ALA A 283 4.30 -2.88 -8.42
N THR A 284 3.89 -2.02 -7.49
CA THR A 284 2.88 -0.99 -7.73
C THR A 284 3.55 0.36 -7.97
N PHE A 285 3.56 0.84 -9.21
CA PHE A 285 4.20 2.10 -9.61
C PHE A 285 3.20 3.28 -9.51
N GLY A 286 2.92 3.70 -8.28
CA GLY A 286 2.13 4.89 -7.94
C GLY A 286 3.02 6.14 -7.75
N THR A 287 2.64 6.99 -6.79
CA THR A 287 3.46 8.16 -6.36
C THR A 287 4.90 7.73 -6.05
N GLY A 288 5.06 6.67 -5.24
CA GLY A 288 6.27 5.87 -5.11
C GLY A 288 6.09 4.49 -5.76
N CYS A 289 7.07 3.60 -5.62
CA CYS A 289 6.94 2.20 -6.04
C CYS A 289 7.06 1.27 -4.83
N PHE A 290 6.12 0.32 -4.71
CA PHE A 290 6.10 -0.65 -3.61
C PHE A 290 6.16 -2.06 -4.18
N LEU A 291 7.28 -2.73 -3.94
CA LEU A 291 7.52 -4.11 -4.31
C LEU A 291 7.17 -5.00 -3.13
N MET A 292 6.46 -6.08 -3.38
CA MET A 292 6.13 -7.06 -2.36
C MET A 292 6.28 -8.46 -2.93
N MET A 293 6.95 -9.34 -2.19
CA MET A 293 7.18 -10.74 -2.54
C MET A 293 6.62 -11.64 -1.46
N ASN A 294 5.82 -12.62 -1.86
CA ASN A 294 5.28 -13.65 -0.98
C ASN A 294 6.42 -14.58 -0.51
N THR A 295 6.52 -14.83 0.80
CA THR A 295 7.52 -15.73 1.41
C THR A 295 6.90 -16.98 2.03
N GLY A 296 5.61 -17.22 1.81
CA GLY A 296 4.89 -18.37 2.35
C GLY A 296 4.76 -18.31 3.87
N ALA A 297 4.98 -19.44 4.54
CA ALA A 297 4.93 -19.52 6.00
C ALA A 297 6.17 -18.91 6.68
N GLU A 298 7.19 -18.52 5.91
CA GLU A 298 8.48 -18.11 6.45
C GLU A 298 8.58 -16.61 6.71
N LEU A 299 9.06 -16.26 7.90
CA LEU A 299 9.48 -14.91 8.26
C LEU A 299 10.92 -14.67 7.77
N VAL A 300 11.05 -13.80 6.78
CA VAL A 300 12.34 -13.45 6.18
C VAL A 300 12.74 -12.05 6.64
N PHE A 301 13.87 -11.93 7.32
CA PHE A 301 14.40 -10.64 7.79
C PHE A 301 15.59 -10.20 6.93
N SER A 302 15.58 -8.93 6.52
CA SER A 302 16.70 -8.28 5.83
C SER A 302 16.92 -6.87 6.41
N PRO A 303 18.16 -6.38 6.53
CA PRO A 303 18.43 -5.01 6.93
C PRO A 303 17.83 -3.95 6.00
N GLY A 304 17.63 -4.29 4.72
CA GLY A 304 17.15 -3.35 3.70
C GLY A 304 15.66 -3.43 3.38
N LEU A 305 15.00 -4.51 3.79
CA LEU A 305 13.58 -4.77 3.50
C LEU A 305 12.73 -4.73 4.77
N VAL A 306 11.43 -4.68 4.56
CA VAL A 306 10.44 -4.78 5.61
C VAL A 306 9.83 -6.18 5.58
N THR A 307 9.94 -6.94 6.67
CA THR A 307 9.20 -8.19 6.84
C THR A 307 7.76 -7.84 7.24
N THR A 308 6.77 -8.44 6.59
CA THR A 308 5.36 -8.14 6.84
C THR A 308 4.47 -9.36 6.59
N ILE A 309 3.19 -9.22 6.87
CA ILE A 309 2.18 -10.25 6.54
C ILE A 309 1.70 -9.99 5.12
N ALA A 310 1.68 -10.99 4.25
CA ALA A 310 1.02 -10.91 2.94
C ALA A 310 -0.50 -10.93 3.10
N PHE A 311 -1.03 -11.99 3.72
CA PHE A 311 -2.44 -12.18 4.03
C PHE A 311 -2.67 -13.38 4.97
N GLN A 312 -3.83 -13.41 5.59
CA GLN A 312 -4.41 -14.55 6.30
C GLN A 312 -5.90 -14.66 5.89
N LEU A 313 -6.22 -15.59 4.99
CA LEU A 313 -7.54 -15.69 4.35
C LEU A 313 -8.54 -16.51 5.17
N GLY A 314 -8.70 -16.14 6.44
CA GLY A 314 -9.61 -16.76 7.39
C GLY A 314 -8.94 -17.08 8.73
N LYS A 315 -9.72 -17.10 9.82
CA LYS A 315 -9.20 -17.24 11.19
C LYS A 315 -8.31 -18.48 11.40
N ASN A 316 -8.65 -19.59 10.75
CA ASN A 316 -7.92 -20.85 10.86
C ASN A 316 -6.96 -21.08 9.66
N ALA A 317 -6.90 -20.15 8.72
CA ALA A 317 -5.98 -20.23 7.60
C ALA A 317 -4.55 -19.90 8.08
N PRO A 318 -3.51 -20.48 7.46
CA PRO A 318 -2.14 -20.12 7.75
C PRO A 318 -1.90 -18.64 7.43
N VAL A 319 -1.07 -18.00 8.24
CA VAL A 319 -0.55 -16.66 7.94
C VAL A 319 0.51 -16.81 6.85
N VAL A 320 0.34 -16.07 5.76
CA VAL A 320 1.32 -15.94 4.69
C VAL A 320 2.07 -14.64 4.89
N HIS A 321 3.39 -14.71 4.84
CA HIS A 321 4.31 -13.59 5.02
C HIS A 321 4.76 -13.02 3.69
N ALA A 322 5.31 -11.81 3.75
CA ALA A 322 5.96 -11.15 2.63
C ALA A 322 7.18 -10.37 3.10
N VAL A 323 8.06 -10.10 2.14
CA VAL A 323 9.03 -9.02 2.23
C VAL A 323 8.61 -7.89 1.31
N GLU A 324 8.83 -6.66 1.76
CA GLU A 324 8.47 -5.45 1.05
C GLU A 324 9.68 -4.53 0.92
N GLY A 325 9.83 -3.95 -0.27
CA GLY A 325 10.79 -2.89 -0.53
C GLY A 325 10.10 -1.71 -1.19
N SER A 326 10.53 -0.50 -0.85
CA SER A 326 9.88 0.72 -1.29
C SER A 326 10.86 1.65 -1.98
N ILE A 327 10.39 2.32 -3.03
CA ILE A 327 11.04 3.42 -3.74
C ILE A 327 10.19 4.67 -3.48
N ALA A 328 10.78 5.70 -2.89
CA ALA A 328 10.04 6.87 -2.42
C ALA A 328 9.30 7.62 -3.54
N MET A 329 9.89 7.70 -4.73
CA MET A 329 9.38 8.48 -5.85
C MET A 329 9.43 7.66 -7.15
N ALA A 330 8.28 7.47 -7.77
CA ALA A 330 8.11 6.87 -9.09
C ALA A 330 7.31 7.81 -10.00
N SER A 331 5.98 7.73 -10.04
CA SER A 331 5.16 8.63 -10.87
C SER A 331 5.37 10.10 -10.51
N ARG A 332 5.58 10.42 -9.22
CA ARG A 332 5.84 11.80 -8.78
C ARG A 332 7.17 12.35 -9.29
N LEU A 333 8.19 11.51 -9.46
CA LEU A 333 9.46 11.88 -10.06
C LEU A 333 9.24 12.36 -11.51
N MET A 334 8.43 11.61 -12.26
CA MET A 334 8.11 11.96 -13.64
C MET A 334 7.29 13.24 -13.74
N SER A 335 6.29 13.43 -12.88
CA SER A 335 5.56 14.70 -12.80
C SER A 335 6.49 15.87 -12.42
N TRP A 336 7.42 15.66 -11.48
CA TRP A 336 8.38 16.69 -11.09
C TRP A 336 9.31 17.07 -12.24
N LEU A 337 9.78 16.08 -13.01
CA LEU A 337 10.61 16.34 -14.19
C LEU A 337 9.85 17.08 -15.27
N GLN A 338 8.59 16.70 -15.53
CA GLN A 338 7.73 17.39 -16.48
C GLN A 338 7.57 18.87 -16.11
N GLU A 339 7.28 19.14 -14.83
CA GLU A 339 7.19 20.50 -14.28
C GLU A 339 8.52 21.26 -14.39
N THR A 340 9.63 20.63 -13.99
CA THR A 340 10.95 21.26 -13.87
C THR A 340 11.62 21.51 -15.23
N LEU A 341 11.43 20.62 -16.19
CA LEU A 341 11.97 20.73 -17.54
C LEU A 341 11.00 21.41 -18.51
N HIS A 342 9.84 21.87 -18.02
CA HIS A 342 8.80 22.51 -18.82
C HIS A 342 8.35 21.65 -20.01
N ILE A 343 8.29 20.33 -19.80
CA ILE A 343 7.84 19.39 -20.83
C ILE A 343 6.32 19.54 -20.96
N PRO A 344 5.78 19.82 -22.16
CA PRO A 344 4.36 20.04 -22.32
C PRO A 344 3.55 18.78 -21.95
N PRO A 345 2.36 18.93 -21.36
CA PRO A 345 1.43 17.81 -21.22
C PRO A 345 0.93 17.36 -22.59
N SER A 346 0.52 16.10 -22.69
CA SER A 346 -0.16 15.60 -23.90
C SER A 346 -1.48 16.35 -24.13
N SER A 347 -1.98 16.30 -25.36
CA SER A 347 -3.27 16.90 -25.74
C SER A 347 -4.49 16.28 -25.02
N ASP A 348 -4.37 15.08 -24.45
CA ASP A 348 -5.44 14.37 -23.74
C ASP A 348 -5.27 14.31 -22.21
N GLY A 349 -4.19 14.89 -21.68
CA GLY A 349 -3.88 14.88 -20.25
C GLY A 349 -3.36 13.53 -19.71
N SER A 350 -3.12 12.54 -20.57
CA SER A 350 -2.42 11.31 -20.22
C SER A 350 -0.89 11.51 -20.17
N MET A 351 -0.17 10.58 -19.54
CA MET A 351 1.28 10.67 -19.48
C MET A 351 1.86 10.22 -20.84
N GLU A 352 2.05 11.13 -21.80
CA GLU A 352 2.82 10.89 -23.06
C GLU A 352 4.33 10.71 -22.82
N ILE A 353 4.69 10.19 -21.66
CA ILE A 353 6.07 9.97 -21.26
C ILE A 353 6.78 9.06 -22.25
N ASP A 354 6.10 8.04 -22.78
CA ASP A 354 6.67 7.13 -23.76
C ASP A 354 7.09 7.83 -25.04
N SER A 355 6.26 8.74 -25.57
CA SER A 355 6.59 9.48 -26.78
C SER A 355 7.85 10.32 -26.60
N PHE A 356 8.01 10.92 -25.42
CA PHE A 356 9.16 11.72 -25.04
C PHE A 356 10.41 10.87 -24.81
N LEU A 357 10.27 9.76 -24.07
CA LEU A 357 11.34 8.80 -23.79
C LEU A 357 11.84 8.07 -25.04
N CYS A 358 11.01 7.94 -26.08
CA CYS A 358 11.36 7.30 -27.36
C CYS A 358 12.10 8.22 -28.34
N GLN A 359 12.23 9.52 -28.06
CA GLN A 359 13.00 10.45 -28.90
C GLN A 359 14.51 10.22 -28.79
N VAL A 360 14.94 9.47 -27.77
CA VAL A 360 16.33 9.04 -27.55
C VAL A 360 16.36 7.51 -27.42
N ALA A 361 17.46 6.89 -27.83
CA ALA A 361 17.61 5.44 -27.73
C ALA A 361 17.89 4.97 -26.29
N ASP A 362 18.63 5.77 -25.53
CA ASP A 362 19.07 5.51 -24.17
C ASP A 362 19.29 6.83 -23.39
N ALA A 363 19.81 6.74 -22.16
CA ALA A 363 20.12 7.90 -21.34
C ALA A 363 21.36 8.72 -21.78
N GLY A 364 22.06 8.34 -22.87
CA GLY A 364 23.20 9.08 -23.40
C GLY A 364 24.38 9.20 -22.43
N GLY A 365 24.55 8.21 -21.54
CA GLY A 365 25.55 8.23 -20.47
C GLY A 365 25.16 9.02 -19.22
N VAL A 366 23.99 9.67 -19.22
CA VAL A 366 23.45 10.37 -18.05
C VAL A 366 23.04 9.35 -16.98
N SER A 367 23.37 9.63 -15.73
CA SER A 367 22.90 8.87 -14.56
C SER A 367 22.16 9.80 -13.62
N PHE A 368 20.98 9.39 -13.17
CA PHE A 368 20.19 10.14 -12.21
C PHE A 368 20.05 9.32 -10.92
N LEU A 369 20.56 9.82 -9.79
CA LEU A 369 20.12 9.34 -8.47
C LEU A 369 18.83 10.03 -8.08
N SER A 370 17.70 9.32 -8.12
CA SER A 370 16.36 9.87 -7.87
C SER A 370 16.01 10.08 -6.38
N SER A 371 17.00 10.34 -5.52
CA SER A 371 16.88 10.50 -4.06
C SER A 371 16.37 11.88 -3.62
N LEU A 372 15.38 12.47 -4.31
CA LEU A 372 14.85 13.81 -4.01
C LEU A 372 14.31 13.92 -2.56
N THR A 373 13.80 12.82 -2.01
CA THR A 373 13.31 12.70 -0.63
C THR A 373 14.10 11.64 0.14
N GLY A 374 15.37 11.45 -0.20
CA GLY A 374 16.18 10.32 0.27
C GLY A 374 15.93 9.05 -0.54
N ILE A 375 16.63 7.98 -0.16
CA ILE A 375 16.48 6.63 -0.71
C ILE A 375 15.90 5.71 0.37
N TYR A 376 14.92 4.90 0.00
CA TYR A 376 14.29 3.92 0.90
C TYR A 376 15.01 2.58 0.74
N SER A 377 14.31 1.48 0.47
CA SER A 377 14.93 0.16 0.37
C SER A 377 15.96 0.07 -0.77
N PRO A 378 17.03 -0.74 -0.62
CA PRO A 378 17.46 -1.42 0.61
C PRO A 378 18.36 -0.57 1.53
N VAL A 379 18.54 0.72 1.25
CA VAL A 379 19.61 1.55 1.80
C VAL A 379 19.18 2.41 3.01
N TRP A 380 17.94 2.87 3.02
CA TRP A 380 17.30 3.66 4.09
C TRP A 380 18.07 4.92 4.53
N ARG A 381 18.33 5.83 3.59
CA ARG A 381 19.05 7.09 3.84
C ARG A 381 18.21 8.30 3.46
N SER A 382 17.76 9.05 4.46
CA SER A 382 16.91 10.24 4.31
C SER A 382 17.70 11.53 4.00
N ASP A 383 19.00 11.51 4.24
CA ASP A 383 19.93 12.63 4.04
C ASP A 383 20.37 12.78 2.59
N LEU A 384 20.37 11.69 1.81
CA LEU A 384 20.68 11.74 0.37
C LEU A 384 19.73 12.68 -0.38
N LYS A 385 20.26 13.36 -1.39
CA LYS A 385 19.53 14.26 -2.29
C LYS A 385 19.65 13.80 -3.73
N GLY A 386 18.72 14.23 -4.58
CA GLY A 386 18.76 13.85 -5.99
C GLY A 386 19.93 14.51 -6.72
N SER A 387 20.57 13.80 -7.63
CA SER A 387 21.70 14.31 -8.41
C SER A 387 21.74 13.73 -9.82
N ILE A 388 22.22 14.53 -10.78
CA ILE A 388 22.34 14.15 -12.19
C ILE A 388 23.83 14.24 -12.56
N HIS A 389 24.36 13.17 -13.15
CA HIS A 389 25.76 13.03 -13.53
C HIS A 389 25.88 12.65 -15.01
N GLY A 390 27.04 12.94 -15.62
CA GLY A 390 27.33 12.53 -17.01
C GLY A 390 26.77 13.45 -18.09
N LEU A 391 26.44 14.71 -17.78
CA LEU A 391 25.98 15.68 -18.78
C LEU A 391 27.08 16.05 -19.77
N THR A 392 26.72 16.14 -21.05
CA THR A 392 27.56 16.61 -22.16
C THR A 392 26.83 17.70 -22.96
N LEU A 393 27.49 18.32 -23.94
CA LEU A 393 26.84 19.30 -24.83
C LEU A 393 25.74 18.69 -25.71
N GLU A 394 25.71 17.36 -25.84
CA GLU A 394 24.71 16.62 -26.62
C GLU A 394 23.51 16.19 -25.76
N THR A 395 23.61 16.34 -24.44
CA THR A 395 22.53 15.97 -23.52
C THR A 395 21.31 16.84 -23.78
N LYS A 396 20.15 16.20 -23.75
CA LYS A 396 18.83 16.80 -23.99
C LYS A 396 17.89 16.44 -22.83
N PRO A 397 16.79 17.18 -22.63
CA PRO A 397 15.78 16.85 -21.61
C PRO A 397 15.29 15.39 -21.65
N GLU A 398 15.19 14.80 -22.84
CA GLU A 398 14.78 13.41 -23.06
C GLU A 398 15.75 12.41 -22.42
N HIS A 399 17.05 12.65 -22.51
CA HIS A 399 18.09 11.82 -21.88
C HIS A 399 17.98 11.85 -20.34
N ILE A 400 17.65 13.01 -19.76
CA ILE A 400 17.46 13.16 -18.30
C ILE A 400 16.22 12.38 -17.85
N CYS A 401 15.12 12.48 -18.58
CA CYS A 401 13.91 11.69 -18.30
C CYS A 401 14.17 10.19 -18.47
N ARG A 402 14.95 9.78 -19.47
CA ARG A 402 15.35 8.39 -19.67
C ARG A 402 16.18 7.88 -18.49
N ALA A 403 17.18 8.65 -18.04
CA ALA A 403 17.97 8.33 -16.85
C ALA A 403 17.13 8.22 -15.57
N ALA A 404 16.07 9.02 -15.45
CA ALA A 404 15.15 8.95 -14.31
C ALA A 404 14.35 7.64 -14.29
N VAL A 405 13.86 7.20 -15.44
CA VAL A 405 13.14 5.93 -15.61
C VAL A 405 14.08 4.75 -15.38
N GLU A 406 15.30 4.80 -15.91
CA GLU A 406 16.35 3.82 -15.62
C GLU A 406 16.68 3.76 -14.12
N SER A 407 16.76 4.90 -13.43
CA SER A 407 16.98 4.95 -11.97
C SER A 407 15.87 4.24 -11.17
N ILE A 408 14.62 4.31 -11.64
CA ILE A 408 13.52 3.56 -11.02
C ILE A 408 13.78 2.06 -11.18
N ALA A 409 14.07 1.59 -12.40
CA ALA A 409 14.38 0.18 -12.67
C ALA A 409 15.62 -0.33 -11.93
N PHE A 410 16.66 0.49 -11.79
CA PHE A 410 17.86 0.15 -11.02
C PHE A 410 17.56 -0.04 -9.53
N GLN A 411 16.69 0.80 -8.94
CA GLN A 411 16.22 0.59 -7.57
C GLN A 411 15.33 -0.64 -7.46
N THR A 412 14.42 -0.88 -8.42
CA THR A 412 13.62 -2.11 -8.50
C THR A 412 14.54 -3.33 -8.48
N LYS A 413 15.61 -3.31 -9.27
CA LYS A 413 16.63 -4.37 -9.30
C LYS A 413 17.32 -4.57 -7.97
N MET A 414 17.82 -3.53 -7.32
CA MET A 414 18.43 -3.65 -5.99
C MET A 414 17.49 -4.32 -4.99
N ILE A 415 16.20 -3.96 -5.02
CA ILE A 415 15.19 -4.51 -4.12
C ILE A 415 14.89 -5.98 -4.45
N ILE A 416 14.70 -6.33 -5.73
CA ILE A 416 14.44 -7.72 -6.14
C ILE A 416 15.64 -8.64 -5.89
N ASP A 417 16.86 -8.14 -6.10
CA ASP A 417 18.08 -8.88 -5.80
C ASP A 417 18.17 -9.15 -4.29
N GLU A 418 17.89 -8.15 -3.44
CA GLU A 418 17.85 -8.32 -1.98
C GLU A 418 16.75 -9.30 -1.55
N MET A 419 15.53 -9.20 -2.11
CA MET A 419 14.43 -10.13 -1.84
C MET A 419 14.80 -11.57 -2.22
N THR A 420 15.46 -11.74 -3.37
CA THR A 420 15.92 -13.04 -3.85
C THR A 420 16.99 -13.59 -2.91
N HIS A 421 17.94 -12.76 -2.49
CA HIS A 421 19.03 -13.15 -1.60
C HIS A 421 18.56 -13.56 -0.20
N CYS A 422 17.56 -12.88 0.37
CA CYS A 422 17.07 -13.19 1.71
C CYS A 422 16.03 -14.34 1.72
N SER A 423 15.44 -14.70 0.58
CA SER A 423 14.51 -15.83 0.50
C SER A 423 15.22 -17.17 0.74
N VAL A 424 14.84 -17.89 1.81
CA VAL A 424 15.53 -19.13 2.23
C VAL A 424 15.23 -20.32 1.30
N SER A 425 14.13 -20.25 0.55
CA SER A 425 13.74 -21.26 -0.43
C SER A 425 14.50 -21.20 -1.76
N GLY A 426 15.32 -20.16 -1.99
CA GLY A 426 15.92 -19.90 -3.31
C GLY A 426 14.88 -19.67 -4.40
N ALA A 427 13.63 -19.38 -4.02
CA ALA A 427 12.52 -19.16 -4.94
C ALA A 427 12.73 -17.83 -5.68
N THR A 428 13.28 -17.92 -6.89
CA THR A 428 13.35 -16.78 -7.80
C THR A 428 11.99 -16.57 -8.45
N SER A 429 11.40 -15.38 -8.28
CA SER A 429 10.20 -15.01 -9.06
C SER A 429 10.46 -15.22 -10.55
N ALA A 430 9.58 -15.96 -11.23
CA ALA A 430 9.66 -16.21 -12.67
C ALA A 430 9.43 -14.95 -13.53
N GLY A 431 8.97 -13.85 -12.91
CA GLY A 431 8.76 -12.53 -13.49
C GLY A 431 8.39 -11.52 -12.42
N LEU A 432 7.92 -10.34 -12.81
CA LEU A 432 7.40 -9.34 -11.88
C LEU A 432 6.06 -8.83 -12.41
N SER A 433 4.99 -8.99 -11.63
CA SER A 433 3.70 -8.41 -11.98
C SER A 433 3.69 -6.92 -11.62
N VAL A 434 3.14 -6.07 -12.48
CA VAL A 434 3.18 -4.62 -12.30
C VAL A 434 1.80 -3.99 -12.45
N ASP A 435 1.55 -2.98 -11.63
CA ASP A 435 0.35 -2.14 -11.69
C ASP A 435 0.68 -0.68 -11.37
N GLY A 436 -0.32 0.19 -11.48
CA GLY A 436 -0.20 1.62 -11.17
C GLY A 436 0.09 2.48 -12.39
N GLY A 437 -0.10 3.80 -12.23
CA GLY A 437 -0.15 4.74 -13.35
C GLY A 437 1.11 4.76 -14.22
N LEU A 438 2.30 4.67 -13.62
CA LEU A 438 3.54 4.66 -14.40
C LEU A 438 3.76 3.33 -15.13
N SER A 439 3.18 2.22 -14.66
CA SER A 439 3.25 0.93 -15.36
C SER A 439 2.57 0.93 -16.73
N LEU A 440 1.71 1.92 -17.02
CA LEU A 440 1.14 2.11 -18.36
C LEU A 440 2.19 2.49 -19.42
N SER A 441 3.37 2.95 -18.99
CA SER A 441 4.53 3.16 -19.86
C SER A 441 5.09 1.82 -20.34
N ASN A 442 5.03 1.58 -21.65
CA ASN A 442 5.67 0.43 -22.28
C ASN A 442 7.19 0.55 -22.22
N VAL A 443 7.70 1.78 -22.30
CA VAL A 443 9.14 2.06 -22.16
C VAL A 443 9.65 1.68 -20.78
N LEU A 444 8.96 2.08 -19.70
CA LEU A 444 9.30 1.64 -18.34
C LEU A 444 9.27 0.11 -18.23
N CYS A 445 8.17 -0.52 -18.65
CA CYS A 445 8.02 -1.97 -18.51
C CYS A 445 9.10 -2.75 -19.26
N GLN A 446 9.51 -2.27 -20.43
CA GLN A 446 10.61 -2.89 -21.17
C GLN A 446 11.96 -2.68 -20.47
N ILE A 447 12.25 -1.47 -19.96
CA ILE A 447 13.49 -1.20 -19.20
C ILE A 447 13.55 -2.07 -17.93
N GLU A 448 12.44 -2.18 -17.20
CA GLU A 448 12.33 -3.06 -16.04
C GLU A 448 12.63 -4.52 -16.42
N ALA A 449 12.05 -5.02 -17.52
CA ALA A 449 12.32 -6.38 -18.01
C ALA A 449 13.80 -6.60 -18.34
N ASP A 450 14.41 -5.63 -19.03
CA ASP A 450 15.80 -5.69 -19.48
C ASP A 450 16.78 -5.66 -18.30
N VAL A 451 16.58 -4.73 -17.36
CA VAL A 451 17.42 -4.53 -16.17
C VAL A 451 17.29 -5.69 -15.20
N LEU A 452 16.06 -6.14 -14.90
CA LEU A 452 15.83 -7.28 -14.00
C LEU A 452 16.25 -8.61 -14.63
N SER A 453 16.37 -8.65 -15.96
CA SER A 453 16.53 -9.89 -16.73
C SER A 453 15.41 -10.90 -16.41
N ARG A 454 14.19 -10.40 -16.21
CA ARG A 454 12.98 -11.18 -15.89
C ARG A 454 11.77 -10.61 -16.66
N PRO A 455 10.80 -11.45 -17.08
CA PRO A 455 9.57 -10.96 -17.69
C PRO A 455 8.79 -10.02 -16.77
N ILE A 456 8.23 -8.96 -17.35
CA ILE A 456 7.26 -8.08 -16.68
C ILE A 456 5.86 -8.42 -17.18
N PHE A 457 4.93 -8.58 -16.25
CA PHE A 457 3.52 -8.86 -16.55
C PHE A 457 2.66 -7.68 -16.11
N ARG A 458 1.99 -7.03 -17.06
CA ARG A 458 1.05 -5.95 -16.79
C ARG A 458 -0.37 -6.45 -17.07
N PRO A 459 -1.20 -6.73 -16.04
CA PRO A 459 -2.56 -7.22 -16.23
C PRO A 459 -3.43 -6.21 -16.98
N ALA A 460 -4.45 -6.68 -17.71
CA ALA A 460 -5.39 -5.80 -18.41
C ALA A 460 -6.28 -5.01 -17.43
N GLU A 461 -6.67 -5.64 -16.32
CA GLU A 461 -7.25 -4.93 -15.17
C GLU A 461 -6.16 -4.15 -14.46
N GLN A 462 -6.43 -2.91 -14.06
CA GLN A 462 -5.44 -2.04 -13.41
C GLN A 462 -5.81 -1.74 -11.94
N GLU A 463 -7.04 -2.04 -11.52
CA GLU A 463 -7.49 -1.84 -10.13
C GLU A 463 -7.19 -3.08 -9.26
N LEU A 464 -5.93 -3.55 -9.26
CA LEU A 464 -5.53 -4.81 -8.62
C LEU A 464 -5.73 -4.82 -7.11
N SER A 465 -5.50 -3.69 -6.43
CA SER A 465 -5.79 -3.57 -4.99
C SER A 465 -7.28 -3.82 -4.71
N ALA A 466 -8.17 -3.26 -5.53
CA ALA A 466 -9.61 -3.48 -5.37
C ALA A 466 -10.00 -4.92 -5.72
N LEU A 467 -9.40 -5.51 -6.75
CA LEU A 467 -9.62 -6.91 -7.11
C LEU A 467 -9.22 -7.85 -5.96
N GLY A 468 -8.09 -7.62 -5.31
CA GLY A 468 -7.68 -8.39 -4.13
C GLY A 468 -8.66 -8.25 -2.96
N GLY A 469 -9.19 -7.03 -2.72
CA GLY A 469 -10.24 -6.81 -1.73
C GLY A 469 -11.55 -7.55 -2.07
N ALA A 470 -11.92 -7.61 -3.35
CA ALA A 470 -13.09 -8.35 -3.82
C ALA A 470 -12.93 -9.86 -3.62
N VAL A 471 -11.77 -10.40 -3.98
CA VAL A 471 -11.41 -11.81 -3.74
C VAL A 471 -11.53 -12.14 -2.25
N ALA A 472 -10.90 -11.34 -1.39
CA ALA A 472 -10.92 -11.58 0.04
C ALA A 472 -12.34 -11.49 0.62
N ALA A 473 -13.17 -10.55 0.16
CA ALA A 473 -14.56 -10.41 0.59
C ALA A 473 -15.41 -11.62 0.19
N LEU A 474 -15.23 -12.15 -1.02
CA LEU A 474 -15.93 -13.38 -1.46
C LEU A 474 -15.54 -14.61 -0.64
N ILE A 475 -14.26 -14.73 -0.26
CA ILE A 475 -13.78 -15.76 0.67
C ILE A 475 -14.42 -15.57 2.05
N GLY A 476 -14.37 -14.34 2.60
CA GLY A 476 -14.92 -14.02 3.92
C GLY A 476 -16.44 -14.19 4.02
N ALA A 477 -17.17 -14.03 2.91
CA ALA A 477 -18.60 -14.27 2.82
C ALA A 477 -18.98 -15.77 2.84
N ASN A 478 -18.00 -16.69 2.92
CA ASN A 478 -18.19 -18.15 2.77
C ASN A 478 -18.96 -18.51 1.49
N SER A 479 -18.83 -17.69 0.45
CA SER A 479 -19.52 -17.93 -0.81
C SER A 479 -18.85 -19.03 -1.65
N ASP A 480 -17.58 -19.34 -1.35
CA ASP A 480 -16.76 -20.40 -1.96
C ASP A 480 -15.62 -20.82 -1.02
N THR A 481 -15.05 -22.01 -1.21
CA THR A 481 -13.84 -22.43 -0.46
C THR A 481 -12.62 -21.63 -0.94
N MET A 482 -11.67 -21.36 -0.04
CA MET A 482 -10.39 -20.71 -0.36
C MET A 482 -9.73 -21.34 -1.60
N ASP A 483 -9.60 -22.67 -1.64
CA ASP A 483 -9.00 -23.38 -2.78
C ASP A 483 -9.78 -23.19 -4.08
N HIS A 484 -11.12 -23.16 -4.03
CA HIS A 484 -11.95 -22.94 -5.22
C HIS A 484 -11.77 -21.51 -5.77
N MET A 485 -11.75 -20.50 -4.90
CA MET A 485 -11.53 -19.11 -5.31
C MET A 485 -10.12 -18.91 -5.86
N LEU A 486 -9.11 -19.47 -5.22
CA LEU A 486 -7.72 -19.40 -5.69
C LEU A 486 -7.51 -20.16 -7.03
N ASN A 487 -8.22 -21.27 -7.25
CA ASN A 487 -8.22 -21.97 -8.54
C ASN A 487 -8.99 -21.20 -9.64
N LYS A 488 -10.11 -20.56 -9.30
CA LYS A 488 -10.88 -19.71 -10.22
C LYS A 488 -10.07 -18.50 -10.68
N LEU A 489 -9.30 -17.95 -9.76
CA LEU A 489 -8.31 -16.90 -9.99
C LEU A 489 -7.26 -17.33 -11.04
N HIS A 490 -6.73 -18.57 -10.98
CA HIS A 490 -5.85 -19.10 -12.04
C HIS A 490 -6.52 -19.23 -13.42
N GLY A 491 -7.85 -19.35 -13.47
CA GLY A 491 -8.63 -19.46 -14.70
C GLY A 491 -9.20 -18.14 -15.23
N CYS A 492 -9.02 -17.03 -14.50
CA CYS A 492 -9.65 -15.75 -14.79
C CYS A 492 -9.00 -15.05 -16.00
N ASP A 493 -9.82 -14.48 -16.89
CA ASP A 493 -9.36 -13.87 -18.14
C ASP A 493 -8.52 -12.59 -17.93
N ALA A 494 -8.61 -11.97 -16.74
CA ALA A 494 -7.84 -10.79 -16.36
C ALA A 494 -6.31 -11.01 -16.43
N MET A 495 -5.83 -12.23 -16.11
CA MET A 495 -4.43 -12.60 -16.26
C MET A 495 -4.10 -13.15 -17.65
N LYS A 496 -5.08 -13.74 -18.36
CA LYS A 496 -4.87 -14.28 -19.72
C LYS A 496 -4.60 -13.20 -20.77
N ASN A 497 -5.07 -11.97 -20.52
CA ASN A 497 -4.89 -10.82 -21.39
C ASN A 497 -3.81 -9.84 -20.90
N ALA A 498 -2.88 -10.28 -20.07
CA ALA A 498 -1.79 -9.44 -19.60
C ALA A 498 -0.80 -9.13 -20.75
N ASP A 499 -0.35 -7.88 -20.83
CA ASP A 499 0.83 -7.55 -21.64
C ASP A 499 2.05 -8.19 -20.98
N SER A 500 2.92 -8.78 -21.80
CA SER A 500 4.19 -9.35 -21.34
C SER A 500 5.37 -8.65 -22.01
N PHE A 501 6.32 -8.18 -21.21
CA PHE A 501 7.57 -7.61 -21.70
C PHE A 501 8.69 -8.59 -21.39
N SER A 502 9.33 -9.12 -22.43
CA SER A 502 10.40 -10.09 -22.29
C SER A 502 11.77 -9.38 -22.27
N PRO A 503 12.73 -9.85 -21.46
CA PRO A 503 14.07 -9.26 -21.41
C PRO A 503 14.76 -9.31 -22.77
N ASN A 504 15.25 -8.17 -23.24
CA ASN A 504 16.12 -8.08 -24.40
C ASN A 504 17.58 -8.23 -23.96
N THR A 505 18.19 -9.37 -24.28
CA THR A 505 19.57 -9.67 -23.85
C THR A 505 20.63 -8.70 -24.39
N ALA A 506 20.33 -8.00 -25.51
CA ALA A 506 21.23 -7.01 -26.09
C ALA A 506 21.15 -5.63 -25.40
N GLN A 507 20.10 -5.37 -24.62
CA GLN A 507 19.81 -4.06 -24.00
C GLN A 507 19.74 -4.12 -22.47
N ARG A 508 20.35 -5.15 -21.84
CA ARG A 508 20.30 -5.37 -20.39
C ARG A 508 20.80 -4.19 -19.53
N ASN A 509 21.44 -3.18 -20.13
CA ASN A 509 21.90 -1.94 -19.48
C ASN A 509 22.70 -2.18 -18.19
N LEU A 510 23.41 -3.32 -18.09
CA LEU A 510 24.18 -3.68 -16.90
C LEU A 510 25.29 -2.68 -16.61
N ASP A 511 25.95 -2.17 -17.65
CA ASP A 511 26.97 -1.13 -17.48
C ASP A 511 26.37 0.18 -16.93
N ALA A 512 25.13 0.51 -17.30
CA ALA A 512 24.44 1.67 -16.78
C ALA A 512 24.03 1.46 -15.32
N PHE A 513 23.56 0.25 -14.97
CA PHE A 513 23.28 -0.13 -13.59
C PHE A 513 24.53 -0.05 -12.71
N GLU A 514 25.66 -0.61 -13.15
CA GLU A 514 26.90 -0.59 -12.35
C GLU A 514 27.46 0.84 -12.19
N ARG A 515 27.37 1.68 -13.22
CA ARG A 515 27.70 3.11 -13.10
C ARG A 515 26.81 3.82 -12.08
N TRP A 516 25.50 3.60 -12.16
CA TRP A 516 24.53 4.19 -11.24
C TRP A 516 24.74 3.70 -9.80
N LYS A 517 25.05 2.41 -9.62
CA LYS A 517 25.34 1.80 -8.32
C LYS A 517 26.63 2.36 -7.71
N THR A 518 27.70 2.46 -8.50
CA THR A 518 28.97 3.08 -8.06
C THR A 518 28.75 4.53 -7.62
N LEU A 519 27.89 5.24 -8.34
CA LEU A 519 27.51 6.61 -7.99
C LEU A 519 26.77 6.66 -6.64
N LEU A 520 25.80 5.78 -6.43
CA LEU A 520 25.08 5.66 -5.15
C LEU A 520 26.05 5.35 -4.00
N GLU A 521 26.93 4.37 -4.18
CA GLU A 521 27.94 4.00 -3.18
C GLU A 521 28.84 5.19 -2.81
N ARG A 522 29.28 5.97 -3.81
CA ARG A 522 30.07 7.18 -3.56
C ARG A 522 29.34 8.23 -2.71
N GLU A 523 28.07 8.50 -3.02
CA GLU A 523 27.26 9.44 -2.22
C GLU A 523 27.05 8.92 -0.78
N LEU A 524 26.89 7.60 -0.61
CA LEU A 524 26.77 7.00 0.72
C LEU A 524 28.02 7.20 1.57
N PHE A 525 29.22 7.12 0.97
CA PHE A 525 30.50 7.34 1.66
C PHE A 525 30.77 8.81 1.98
N GLN A 526 30.34 9.76 1.16
CA GLN A 526 30.62 11.20 1.37
C GLN A 526 29.82 11.82 2.53
N HIS A 527 28.77 11.15 2.98
CA HIS A 527 27.89 11.59 4.07
C HIS A 527 28.14 10.85 5.40
N HIS A 528 29.25 10.12 5.52
CA HIS A 528 29.81 9.62 6.78
C HIS A 528 30.96 10.53 7.22
#